data_AF-A0A645I6P2-F1
#
_entry.id   AF-A0A645I6P2-F1
#
_cell.length_a   1.000
_cell.length_b   1.000
_cell.length_c   1.000
_cell.angle_alpha   90.00
_cell.angle_beta   90.00
_cell.angle_gamma   90.00
#
_symmetry.space_group_name_H-M   'P 1'
#
loop_
_entity.id
_entity.type
_entity.pdbx_description
1 polymer ?
#
loop_
_entity_poly.entity_id
_entity_poly.type
_entity_poly.pdbx_seq_one_letter_code
_entity_poly.pdbx_strand_id
1 'polypeptide(L)'
;MEQLSDRETAVKRVEILPVEVIVRNRAAGSFSKRMGVPEGTALACPILEYSYKNDELGDPFINSYYIRALNIATDEEMEQVKDYSFRINDILKGYLDELGIELIDFKLEFGRCEGKVILADEISPDTCRYWDKTTGKKLDKDRFRRDLGDVEEAYREIIRRLMGE
;
A
#
# COMPACT_ATOMS: atom_id res chain seq x y z
N MET A 1 1.88 11.54 15.33
CA MET A 1 3.21 10.90 15.30
C MET A 1 4.24 11.97 15.58
N GLU A 2 5.42 11.59 16.06
CA GLU A 2 6.54 12.50 16.29
C GLU A 2 7.80 11.84 15.73
N GLN A 3 8.53 12.54 14.87
CA GLN A 3 9.82 12.06 14.38
C GLN A 3 10.87 12.25 15.48
N LEU A 4 11.53 11.16 15.89
CA LEU A 4 12.51 11.17 16.97
C LEU A 4 13.95 11.27 16.44
N SER A 5 14.20 10.67 15.27
CA SER A 5 15.48 10.69 14.56
C SER A 5 15.26 10.44 13.07
N ASP A 6 16.35 10.36 12.29
CA ASP A 6 16.28 10.02 10.85
C ASP A 6 15.70 8.62 10.59
N ARG A 7 15.63 7.75 11.62
CA ARG A 7 15.23 6.34 11.48
C ARG A 7 14.13 5.92 12.46
N GLU A 8 13.65 6.82 13.31
CA GLU A 8 12.70 6.48 14.38
C GLU A 8 11.54 7.47 14.43
N THR A 9 10.32 6.93 14.55
CA THR A 9 9.09 7.71 14.70
C THR A 9 8.28 7.15 15.86
N ALA A 10 7.89 8.02 16.79
CA ALA A 10 6.93 7.69 17.83
C ALA A 10 5.51 7.67 17.25
N VAL A 11 4.87 6.50 17.36
CA VAL A 11 3.51 6.24 16.89
C VAL A 11 2.64 5.69 18.02
N LYS A 12 1.32 5.70 17.80
CA LYS A 12 0.40 5.07 18.75
C LYS A 12 0.58 3.55 18.70
N ARG A 13 0.64 2.92 19.87
CA ARG A 13 0.58 1.45 19.96
C ARG A 13 -0.83 0.99 19.55
N VAL A 14 -0.87 -0.01 18.68
CA VAL A 14 -2.07 -0.65 18.18
C VAL A 14 -1.97 -2.17 18.33
N GLU A 15 -3.11 -2.85 18.36
CA GLU A 15 -3.18 -4.28 18.06
C GLU A 15 -3.43 -4.43 16.56
N ILE A 16 -2.45 -4.95 15.82
CA ILE A 16 -2.53 -5.06 14.35
C ILE A 16 -3.63 -6.05 13.95
N LEU A 17 -4.48 -5.63 13.01
CA LEU A 17 -5.36 -6.55 12.28
C LEU A 17 -4.46 -7.40 11.37
N PRO A 18 -4.52 -8.74 11.41
CA PRO A 18 -3.66 -9.59 10.57
C PRO A 18 -4.18 -9.65 9.12
N VAL A 19 -4.40 -8.48 8.52
CA VAL A 19 -4.90 -8.27 7.17
C VAL A 19 -4.06 -7.20 6.50
N GLU A 20 -3.36 -7.58 5.44
CA GLU A 20 -2.78 -6.63 4.50
C GLU A 20 -3.88 -6.14 3.57
N VAL A 21 -4.03 -4.82 3.45
CA VAL A 21 -5.10 -4.18 2.67
C VAL A 21 -4.49 -3.52 1.45
N ILE A 22 -4.79 -4.03 0.26
CA ILE A 22 -4.12 -3.61 -0.97
C ILE A 22 -5.11 -2.87 -1.87
N VAL A 23 -4.78 -1.63 -2.22
CA VAL A 23 -5.55 -0.85 -3.20
C VAL A 23 -4.80 -0.82 -4.52
N ARG A 24 -5.48 -1.06 -5.64
CA ARG A 24 -4.89 -1.05 -6.99
C ARG A 24 -5.61 -0.09 -7.91
N ASN A 25 -4.88 0.86 -8.48
CA ASN A 25 -5.37 1.76 -9.53
C ASN A 25 -5.04 1.24 -10.94
N ARG A 26 -3.92 0.53 -11.08
CA ARG A 26 -3.50 -0.16 -12.30
C ARG A 26 -3.11 -1.60 -12.01
N ALA A 27 -3.18 -2.43 -13.05
CA ALA A 27 -2.68 -3.79 -12.96
C ALA A 27 -1.14 -3.77 -12.80
N ALA A 28 -0.63 -4.40 -11.75
CA ALA A 28 0.82 -4.63 -11.57
C ALA A 28 1.07 -5.88 -10.71
N GLY A 29 2.34 -6.27 -10.57
CA GLY A 29 2.79 -7.27 -9.60
C GLY A 29 2.01 -8.60 -9.62
N SER A 30 1.68 -9.09 -8.43
CA SER A 30 0.98 -10.37 -8.25
C SER A 30 -0.41 -10.39 -8.89
N PHE A 31 -1.12 -9.25 -8.94
CA PHE A 31 -2.40 -9.13 -9.61
C PHE A 31 -2.31 -9.40 -11.10
N SER A 32 -1.33 -8.77 -11.78
CA SER A 32 -1.14 -8.95 -13.24
C SER A 32 -0.91 -10.42 -13.58
N LYS A 33 -0.06 -11.10 -12.80
CA LYS A 33 0.21 -12.53 -12.94
C LYS A 33 -1.02 -13.39 -12.67
N ARG A 34 -1.75 -13.11 -11.57
CA ARG A 34 -2.92 -13.90 -11.15
C ARG A 34 -4.09 -13.78 -12.11
N MET A 35 -4.32 -12.58 -12.66
CA MET A 35 -5.49 -12.28 -13.50
C MET A 35 -5.20 -12.35 -15.01
N GLY A 36 -3.95 -12.54 -15.42
CA GLY A 36 -3.55 -12.50 -16.82
C GLY A 36 -3.74 -11.11 -17.47
N VAL A 37 -3.72 -10.05 -16.66
CA VAL A 37 -3.88 -8.67 -17.13
C VAL A 37 -2.49 -8.06 -17.34
N PRO A 38 -2.21 -7.42 -18.49
CA PRO A 38 -0.93 -6.77 -18.72
C PRO A 38 -0.61 -5.69 -17.66
N GLU A 39 0.64 -5.66 -17.20
CA GLU A 39 1.10 -4.64 -16.26
C GLU A 39 0.95 -3.22 -16.87
N GLY A 40 0.48 -2.27 -16.07
CA GLY A 40 0.20 -0.90 -16.48
C GLY A 40 -1.22 -0.69 -17.00
N THR A 41 -2.02 -1.74 -17.18
CA THR A 41 -3.43 -1.62 -17.59
C THR A 41 -4.20 -0.77 -16.59
N ALA A 42 -4.84 0.30 -17.05
CA ALA A 42 -5.74 1.11 -16.24
C ALA A 42 -6.98 0.27 -15.87
N LEU A 43 -7.31 0.26 -14.58
CA LEU A 43 -8.50 -0.43 -14.09
C LEU A 43 -9.72 0.49 -14.20
N ALA A 44 -10.89 -0.07 -14.49
CA ALA A 44 -12.14 0.69 -14.61
C ALA A 44 -12.53 1.40 -13.30
N CYS A 45 -12.14 0.82 -12.17
CA CYS A 45 -12.20 1.41 -10.84
C CYS A 45 -11.07 0.85 -9.98
N PRO A 46 -10.71 1.52 -8.85
CA PRO A 46 -9.76 0.96 -7.91
C PRO A 46 -10.25 -0.36 -7.32
N ILE A 47 -9.36 -1.35 -7.23
CA ILE A 47 -9.66 -2.65 -6.60
C ILE A 47 -9.17 -2.61 -5.16
N LEU A 48 -9.96 -3.17 -4.23
CA LEU A 48 -9.55 -3.45 -2.86
C LEU A 48 -9.39 -4.96 -2.68
N GLU A 49 -8.20 -5.39 -2.28
CA GLU A 49 -7.84 -6.79 -2.02
C GLU A 49 -7.35 -6.97 -0.59
N TYR A 50 -7.46 -8.19 -0.08
CA TYR A 50 -6.97 -8.56 1.23
C TYR A 50 -5.99 -9.74 1.12
N SER A 51 -4.91 -9.67 1.88
CA SER A 51 -4.03 -10.81 2.16
C SER A 51 -4.01 -11.10 3.65
N TYR A 52 -4.01 -12.36 4.03
CA TYR A 52 -3.88 -12.75 5.43
C TYR A 52 -2.43 -12.55 5.86
N LYS A 53 -2.15 -11.64 6.81
CA LYS A 53 -0.78 -11.36 7.25
C LYS A 53 -0.23 -12.56 8.03
N ASN A 54 0.52 -13.41 7.34
CA ASN A 54 1.10 -14.63 7.87
C ASN A 54 2.25 -15.09 6.96
N ASP A 55 3.46 -14.71 7.35
CA ASP A 55 4.69 -14.99 6.61
C ASP A 55 4.92 -16.49 6.38
N GLU A 56 4.55 -17.36 7.32
CA GLU A 56 4.68 -18.82 7.19
C GLU A 56 3.80 -19.39 6.07
N LEU A 57 2.67 -18.73 5.79
CA LEU A 57 1.74 -19.07 4.73
C LEU A 57 1.98 -18.28 3.43
N GLY A 58 2.94 -17.35 3.44
CA GLY A 58 3.24 -16.49 2.29
C GLY A 58 2.12 -15.51 1.95
N ASP A 59 1.47 -14.96 2.97
CA ASP A 59 0.45 -13.92 2.87
C ASP A 59 -0.69 -14.21 1.87
N PRO A 60 -1.42 -15.33 2.06
CA PRO A 60 -2.36 -15.81 1.06
C PRO A 60 -3.47 -14.79 0.83
N PHE A 61 -3.89 -14.65 -0.43
CA PHE A 61 -5.04 -13.84 -0.80
C PHE A 61 -6.30 -14.38 -0.12
N ILE A 62 -7.07 -13.48 0.48
CA ILE A 62 -8.34 -13.77 1.16
C ILE A 62 -9.42 -12.78 0.73
N ASN A 63 -10.68 -13.14 0.95
CA ASN A 63 -11.82 -12.23 0.80
C ASN A 63 -12.51 -12.00 2.16
N SER A 64 -13.54 -11.16 2.19
CA SER A 64 -14.28 -10.82 3.42
C SER A 64 -14.91 -12.03 4.13
N TYR A 65 -15.24 -13.10 3.39
CA TYR A 65 -15.77 -14.32 4.00
C TYR A 65 -14.73 -15.08 4.80
N TYR A 66 -13.47 -15.12 4.35
CA TYR A 66 -12.37 -15.70 5.15
C TYR A 66 -12.16 -14.90 6.43
N ILE A 67 -12.15 -13.56 6.31
CA ILE A 67 -11.98 -12.65 7.45
C ILE A 67 -13.05 -12.91 8.50
N ARG A 68 -14.32 -12.98 8.08
CA ARG A 68 -15.45 -13.26 8.95
C ARG A 68 -15.41 -14.69 9.52
N ALA A 69 -15.22 -15.70 8.67
CA ALA A 69 -15.29 -17.10 9.07
C ALA A 69 -14.15 -17.50 10.04
N LEU A 70 -12.98 -16.85 9.92
CA LEU A 70 -11.82 -17.08 10.78
C LEU A 70 -11.76 -16.12 11.98
N ASN A 71 -12.77 -15.26 12.16
CA ASN A 71 -12.82 -14.23 13.21
C ASN A 71 -11.57 -13.34 13.25
N ILE A 72 -11.06 -12.97 12.08
CA ILE A 72 -9.86 -12.12 11.95
C ILE A 72 -10.19 -10.66 12.32
N ALA A 73 -11.31 -10.15 11.83
CA ALA A 73 -11.83 -8.82 12.12
C ALA A 73 -13.36 -8.81 12.02
N THR A 74 -14.01 -7.86 12.69
CA THR A 74 -15.48 -7.72 12.60
C THR A 74 -15.88 -7.03 11.29
N ASP A 75 -17.16 -7.16 10.93
CA ASP A 75 -17.69 -6.50 9.73
C ASP A 75 -17.60 -4.97 9.86
N GLU A 76 -17.84 -4.43 11.05
CA GLU A 76 -17.73 -2.98 11.31
C GLU A 76 -16.29 -2.48 11.18
N GLU A 77 -15.30 -3.28 11.63
CA GLU A 77 -13.89 -2.95 11.45
C GLU A 77 -13.51 -2.95 9.97
N MET A 78 -13.95 -3.97 9.22
CA MET A 78 -13.66 -4.07 7.80
C MET A 78 -14.34 -2.99 6.96
N GLU A 79 -15.51 -2.51 7.39
CA GLU A 79 -16.16 -1.34 6.76
C GLU A 79 -15.31 -0.07 6.97
N GLN A 80 -14.83 0.18 8.19
CA GLN A 80 -13.92 1.30 8.46
C GLN A 80 -12.61 1.19 7.66
N VAL A 81 -12.02 -0.01 7.60
CA VAL A 81 -10.83 -0.30 6.79
C VAL A 81 -11.08 0.07 5.33
N LYS A 82 -12.17 -0.42 4.73
CA LYS A 82 -12.53 -0.16 3.34
C LYS A 82 -12.66 1.35 3.08
N ASP A 83 -13.41 2.04 3.94
CA ASP A 83 -13.66 3.48 3.79
C ASP A 83 -12.35 4.29 3.91
N TYR A 84 -11.49 3.96 4.88
CA TYR A 84 -10.19 4.59 5.00
C TYR A 84 -9.27 4.28 3.82
N SER A 85 -9.22 3.04 3.33
CA SER A 85 -8.39 2.65 2.20
C SER A 85 -8.71 3.44 0.94
N PHE A 86 -10.00 3.62 0.60
CA PHE A 86 -10.36 4.42 -0.57
C PHE A 86 -10.13 5.92 -0.36
N ARG A 87 -10.39 6.45 0.83
CA ARG A 87 -10.06 7.86 1.13
C ARG A 87 -8.56 8.13 1.06
N ILE A 88 -7.73 7.23 1.57
CA ILE A 88 -6.27 7.30 1.47
C ILE A 88 -5.84 7.22 0.01
N ASN A 89 -6.45 6.33 -0.78
CA ASN A 89 -6.19 6.25 -2.22
C ASN A 89 -6.45 7.59 -2.92
N ASP A 90 -7.59 8.22 -2.67
CA ASP A 90 -7.95 9.47 -3.33
C ASP A 90 -6.98 10.61 -2.94
N ILE A 91 -6.62 10.69 -1.66
CA ILE A 91 -5.64 11.68 -1.16
C ILE A 91 -4.27 11.46 -1.80
N LEU A 92 -3.72 10.25 -1.70
CA LEU A 92 -2.39 9.93 -2.21
C LEU A 92 -2.33 10.07 -3.72
N LYS A 93 -3.34 9.58 -4.44
CA LYS A 93 -3.39 9.68 -5.90
C LYS A 93 -3.42 11.12 -6.37
N GLY A 94 -4.23 11.98 -5.74
CA GLY A 94 -4.25 13.41 -6.06
C GLY A 94 -2.92 14.10 -5.78
N TYR A 95 -2.38 13.91 -4.56
CA TYR A 95 -1.12 14.52 -4.14
C TYR A 95 0.08 14.08 -5.00
N LEU A 96 0.21 12.78 -5.29
CA LEU A 96 1.32 12.24 -6.08
C LEU A 96 1.23 12.65 -7.56
N ASP A 97 0.02 12.79 -8.10
CA ASP A 97 -0.18 13.21 -9.49
C ASP A 97 0.38 14.61 -9.76
N GLU A 98 0.22 15.53 -8.81
CA GLU A 98 0.79 16.89 -8.84
C GLU A 98 2.33 16.88 -8.86
N LEU A 99 2.93 15.82 -8.31
CA LEU A 99 4.38 15.61 -8.25
C LEU A 99 4.91 14.76 -9.42
N GLY A 100 4.07 14.49 -10.43
CA GLY A 100 4.46 13.68 -11.58
C GLY A 100 4.71 12.21 -11.22
N ILE A 101 4.10 11.71 -10.15
CA ILE A 101 4.18 10.31 -9.71
C ILE A 101 2.81 9.66 -9.89
N GLU A 102 2.76 8.55 -10.60
CA GLU A 102 1.57 7.72 -10.71
C GLU A 102 1.55 6.66 -9.60
N LEU A 103 0.49 6.67 -8.80
CA LEU A 103 0.22 5.67 -7.76
C LEU A 103 -0.44 4.43 -8.36
N ILE A 104 0.34 3.38 -8.58
CA ILE A 104 -0.09 2.16 -9.27
C ILE A 104 -0.91 1.25 -8.35
N ASP A 105 -0.34 0.91 -7.20
CA ASP A 105 -0.97 0.21 -6.10
C ASP A 105 -0.23 0.48 -4.80
N PHE A 106 -0.85 0.18 -3.66
CA PHE A 106 -0.20 0.27 -2.35
C PHE A 106 -0.84 -0.68 -1.35
N LYS A 107 -0.06 -1.06 -0.33
CA LYS A 107 -0.49 -1.85 0.83
C LYS A 107 -0.63 -0.94 2.05
N LEU A 108 -1.70 -1.14 2.81
CA LEU A 108 -1.90 -0.58 4.13
C LEU A 108 -2.04 -1.69 5.17
N GLU A 109 -1.73 -1.36 6.41
CA GLU A 109 -2.12 -2.13 7.58
C GLU A 109 -2.86 -1.24 8.57
N PHE A 110 -3.79 -1.83 9.29
CA PHE A 110 -4.60 -1.15 10.28
C PHE A 110 -4.49 -1.86 11.62
N GLY A 111 -4.74 -1.13 12.70
CA GLY A 111 -4.76 -1.70 14.02
C GLY A 111 -5.83 -1.10 14.91
N ARG A 112 -6.22 -1.87 15.93
CA ARG A 112 -7.16 -1.47 16.97
C ARG A 112 -6.45 -0.62 18.00
N CYS A 113 -7.02 0.53 18.31
CA CYS A 113 -6.59 1.42 19.38
C CYS A 113 -7.82 2.04 20.04
N GLU A 114 -8.01 1.80 21.34
CA GLU A 114 -9.11 2.40 22.12
C GLU A 114 -10.50 2.16 21.47
N GLY A 115 -10.73 0.94 20.97
CA GLY A 115 -11.99 0.55 20.34
C GLY A 115 -12.23 1.13 18.94
N LYS A 116 -11.20 1.70 18.29
CA LYS A 116 -11.26 2.23 16.93
C LYS A 116 -10.21 1.57 16.05
N VAL A 117 -10.52 1.46 14.76
CA VAL A 117 -9.53 1.11 13.74
C VAL A 117 -8.79 2.37 13.32
N ILE A 118 -7.46 2.33 13.32
CA ILE A 118 -6.59 3.39 12.82
C ILE A 118 -5.57 2.83 11.84
N LEU A 119 -5.13 3.67 10.88
CA LEU A 119 -4.00 3.35 10.02
C LEU A 119 -2.72 3.16 10.86
N ALA A 120 -1.93 2.16 10.52
CA ALA A 120 -0.68 1.81 11.19
C ALA A 120 0.43 1.56 10.16
N ASP A 121 1.50 0.87 10.58
CA ASP A 121 2.63 0.45 9.73
C ASP A 121 3.25 1.63 8.96
N GLU A 122 3.52 1.47 7.66
CA GLU A 122 4.22 2.46 6.84
C GLU A 122 3.57 2.72 5.47
N ILE A 123 3.78 3.94 4.96
CA ILE A 123 3.52 4.31 3.57
C ILE A 123 4.85 4.81 3.00
N SER A 124 5.48 3.97 2.18
CA SER A 124 6.82 4.19 1.66
C SER A 124 6.94 3.59 0.24
N PRO A 125 8.07 3.78 -0.47
CA PRO A 125 8.32 3.05 -1.71
C PRO A 125 8.50 1.53 -1.53
N ASP A 126 8.55 1.01 -0.28
CA ASP A 126 8.49 -0.43 0.00
C ASP A 126 7.06 -0.98 -0.12
N THR A 127 6.08 -0.22 0.36
CA THR A 127 4.65 -0.60 0.43
C THR A 127 3.81 -0.05 -0.72
N CYS A 128 4.36 0.86 -1.53
CA CYS A 128 3.68 1.47 -2.67
C CYS A 128 4.43 1.20 -3.98
N ARG A 129 3.69 1.05 -5.09
CA ARG A 129 4.26 1.13 -6.45
C ARG A 129 4.09 2.53 -7.00
N TYR A 130 5.22 3.18 -7.25
CA TYR A 130 5.31 4.54 -7.76
C TYR A 130 5.98 4.51 -9.12
N TRP A 131 5.29 4.96 -10.16
CA TRP A 131 5.91 5.13 -11.47
C TRP A 131 6.01 6.60 -11.82
N ASP A 132 7.13 7.00 -12.41
CA ASP A 132 7.26 8.32 -12.98
C ASP A 132 6.22 8.50 -14.11
N LYS A 133 5.40 9.55 -14.01
CA LYS A 133 4.25 9.77 -14.91
C LYS A 133 4.66 10.03 -16.37
N THR A 134 5.88 10.51 -16.60
CA THR A 134 6.39 10.84 -17.94
C THR A 134 7.06 9.65 -18.61
N THR A 135 7.89 8.92 -17.85
CA THR A 135 8.80 7.89 -18.38
C THR A 135 8.35 6.47 -18.07
N GLY A 136 7.42 6.29 -17.13
CA GLY A 136 7.05 4.98 -16.59
C GLY A 136 8.15 4.32 -15.75
N LYS A 137 9.23 5.07 -15.41
CA LYS A 137 10.31 4.55 -14.56
C LYS A 137 9.73 4.14 -13.20
N LYS A 138 9.99 2.91 -12.77
CA LYS A 138 9.65 2.44 -11.42
C LYS A 138 10.52 3.15 -10.39
N LEU A 139 9.90 3.74 -9.39
CA LEU A 139 10.50 4.54 -8.31
C LEU A 139 10.29 3.86 -6.93
N ASP A 140 10.17 2.54 -6.93
CA ASP A 140 9.76 1.74 -5.77
C ASP A 140 10.56 0.44 -5.65
N LYS A 141 10.23 -0.38 -4.65
CA LYS A 141 10.88 -1.67 -4.37
C LYS A 141 10.87 -2.67 -5.51
N ASP A 142 10.03 -2.51 -6.54
CA ASP A 142 10.13 -3.34 -7.75
C ASP A 142 11.49 -3.19 -8.46
N ARG A 143 12.23 -2.09 -8.25
CA ARG A 143 13.61 -1.98 -8.72
C ARG A 143 14.52 -3.03 -8.12
N PHE A 144 14.37 -3.28 -6.81
CA PHE A 144 15.07 -4.36 -6.13
C PHE A 144 14.52 -5.73 -6.53
N ARG A 145 13.18 -5.92 -6.51
CA ARG A 145 12.55 -7.21 -6.82
C ARG A 145 12.85 -7.74 -8.22
N ARG A 146 13.26 -6.87 -9.15
CA ARG A 146 13.51 -7.19 -10.57
C ARG A 146 14.92 -6.84 -11.03
N ASP A 147 15.86 -6.61 -10.10
CA ASP A 147 17.26 -6.32 -10.39
C ASP A 147 17.48 -5.17 -11.39
N LEU A 148 16.69 -4.09 -11.28
CA LEU A 148 16.74 -2.95 -12.20
C LEU A 148 17.82 -1.91 -11.86
N GLY A 149 18.58 -2.09 -10.79
CA GLY A 149 19.56 -1.12 -10.27
C GLY A 149 18.91 0.16 -9.73
N ASP A 150 19.72 1.13 -9.31
CA ASP A 150 19.28 2.47 -8.84
C ASP A 150 18.18 2.45 -7.77
N VAL A 151 18.26 1.52 -6.82
CA VAL A 151 17.22 1.34 -5.79
C VAL A 151 17.19 2.54 -4.86
N GLU A 152 18.34 2.93 -4.32
CA GLU A 152 18.42 4.07 -3.39
C GLU A 152 18.11 5.39 -4.10
N GLU A 153 18.59 5.56 -5.33
CA GLU A 153 18.34 6.74 -6.16
C GLU A 153 16.85 6.92 -6.45
N ALA A 154 16.10 5.84 -6.64
CA ALA A 154 14.65 5.92 -6.78
C ALA A 154 13.95 6.41 -5.51
N TYR A 155 14.42 5.99 -4.33
CA TYR A 155 13.85 6.42 -3.06
C TYR A 155 14.21 7.88 -2.78
N ARG A 156 15.44 8.30 -3.09
CA ARG A 156 15.88 9.70 -3.04
C ARG A 156 15.08 10.59 -4.00
N GLU A 157 14.74 10.09 -5.18
CA GLU A 157 13.88 10.82 -6.13
C GLU A 157 12.46 11.02 -5.57
N ILE A 158 11.89 10.01 -4.90
CA ILE A 158 10.60 10.18 -4.22
C ILE A 158 10.71 11.23 -3.12
N ILE A 159 11.74 11.17 -2.26
CA ILE A 159 11.97 12.18 -1.20
C ILE A 159 12.08 13.59 -1.82
N ARG A 160 12.88 13.75 -2.88
CA ARG A 160 13.05 15.03 -3.58
C ARG A 160 11.72 15.61 -4.07
N ARG A 161 10.88 14.77 -4.66
CA ARG A 161 9.57 15.22 -5.17
C ARG A 161 8.61 15.58 -4.06
N LEU A 162 8.59 14.83 -2.96
CA LEU A 162 7.67 15.06 -1.85
C LEU A 162 8.09 16.24 -0.97
N MET A 163 9.40 16.40 -0.74
CA MET A 163 9.95 17.35 0.23
C MET A 163 10.65 18.56 -0.40
N GLY A 164 10.95 18.51 -1.71
CA GLY A 164 11.64 19.59 -2.41
C GLY A 164 13.16 19.64 -2.19
N GLU A 165 13.77 18.58 -1.64
CA GLU A 165 15.19 18.48 -1.28
C GLU A 165 16.04 17.71 -2.30
#